data_AF-A0A1C5GW55-F1
#
_entry.id   AF-A0A1C5GW55-F1
#
_cell.length_a   1.000
_cell.length_b   1.000
_cell.length_c   1.000
_cell.angle_alpha   90.00
_cell.angle_beta   90.00
_cell.angle_gamma   90.00
#
_symmetry.space_group_name_H-M   'P 1'
#
loop_
_entity.id
_entity.type
_entity.pdbx_description
1 polymer ?
#
loop_
_entity_poly.entity_id
_entity_poly.type
_entity_poly.pdbx_seq_one_letter_code
_entity_poly.pdbx_strand_id
1 'polypeptide(L)'
;MACWPLDPADVTNRIRLAWLLTACARLLHPGGCLVLVVTVPTATTGPEDFSPVTAAAATVGLGYLQHIVAVAADTDGDAFVYHVTDEELLTLAQQTRPERWAVAHLKVHADLLVFSPVPAPAPAPASRRRHESGDHRD
;
A
#
# COMPACT_ATOMS: atom_id res chain seq x y z
N MET A 1 -17.30 -3.86 10.31
CA MET A 1 -15.85 -4.12 10.21
C MET A 1 -15.64 -5.04 9.01
N ALA A 2 -14.72 -4.72 8.09
CA ALA A 2 -14.24 -5.69 7.12
C ALA A 2 -13.19 -6.56 7.82
N CYS A 3 -13.29 -7.88 7.74
CA CYS A 3 -12.24 -8.76 8.24
C CYS A 3 -11.19 -8.98 7.15
N TRP A 4 -9.95 -9.18 7.58
CA TRP A 4 -8.82 -9.46 6.71
C TRP A 4 -8.23 -10.85 7.02
N PRO A 5 -7.83 -11.67 6.03
CA PRO A 5 -7.97 -11.49 4.58
C PRO A 5 -9.41 -11.25 4.12
N LEU A 6 -9.56 -10.43 3.07
CA LEU A 6 -10.83 -10.38 2.36
C LEU A 6 -11.06 -11.73 1.68
N ASP A 7 -12.05 -12.48 2.15
CA ASP A 7 -12.51 -13.68 1.45
C ASP A 7 -12.94 -13.31 0.01
N PRO A 8 -12.31 -13.87 -1.03
CA PRO A 8 -12.65 -13.60 -2.42
C PRO A 8 -14.07 -14.06 -2.78
N ALA A 9 -14.73 -14.88 -1.98
CA ALA A 9 -16.16 -15.20 -2.12
C ALA A 9 -17.08 -14.21 -1.37
N ASP A 10 -16.59 -13.44 -0.41
CA ASP A 10 -17.41 -12.55 0.42
C ASP A 10 -17.66 -11.18 -0.25
N VAL A 11 -18.77 -11.11 -0.99
CA VAL A 11 -19.27 -9.88 -1.63
C VAL A 11 -19.56 -8.77 -0.62
N THR A 12 -20.01 -9.10 0.59
CA THR A 12 -20.40 -8.11 1.61
C THR A 12 -19.19 -7.32 2.08
N ASN A 13 -18.07 -8.02 2.35
CA ASN A 13 -16.85 -7.36 2.79
C ASN A 13 -16.23 -6.48 1.70
N ARG A 14 -16.30 -6.89 0.43
CA ARG A 14 -15.87 -6.06 -0.70
C ARG A 14 -16.70 -4.78 -0.84
N ILE A 15 -18.02 -4.89 -0.73
CA ILE A 15 -18.91 -3.71 -0.77
C ILE A 15 -18.57 -2.75 0.37
N ARG A 16 -18.39 -3.25 1.60
CA ARG A 16 -18.00 -2.42 2.75
C ARG A 16 -16.67 -1.72 2.54
N LEU A 17 -15.67 -2.43 2.01
CA LEU A 17 -14.37 -1.83 1.69
C LEU A 17 -14.51 -0.73 0.64
N ALA A 18 -15.25 -0.97 -0.45
CA ALA A 18 -15.47 0.03 -1.50
C ALA A 18 -16.13 1.30 -0.95
N TRP A 19 -17.15 1.16 -0.09
CA TRP A 19 -17.79 2.31 0.57
C TRP A 19 -16.84 3.07 1.49
N LEU A 20 -16.04 2.37 2.30
CA LEU A 20 -15.04 2.98 3.17
C LEU A 20 -14.03 3.79 2.34
N LEU A 21 -13.45 3.18 1.31
CA LEU A 21 -12.48 3.81 0.42
C LEU A 21 -13.07 5.03 -0.29
N THR A 22 -14.31 4.93 -0.77
CA THR A 22 -15.02 6.06 -1.41
C THR A 22 -15.19 7.23 -0.44
N ALA A 23 -15.58 6.94 0.81
CA ALA A 23 -15.73 7.97 1.83
C ALA A 23 -14.38 8.62 2.17
N CYS A 24 -13.33 7.81 2.37
CA CYS A 24 -11.99 8.30 2.65
C CYS A 24 -11.46 9.18 1.51
N ALA A 25 -11.57 8.74 0.26
CA ALA A 25 -11.12 9.51 -0.90
C ALA A 25 -11.76 10.90 -0.98
N ARG A 26 -13.05 11.02 -0.60
CA ARG A 26 -13.78 12.30 -0.57
C ARG A 26 -13.36 13.23 0.56
N LEU A 27 -12.79 12.70 1.64
CA LEU A 27 -12.34 13.47 2.80
C LEU A 27 -10.89 13.97 2.67
N LEU A 28 -10.12 13.45 1.71
CA LEU A 28 -8.74 13.87 1.50
C LEU A 28 -8.66 15.28 0.93
N HIS A 29 -7.85 16.12 1.57
CA HIS A 29 -7.42 17.40 1.02
C HIS A 29 -6.44 17.17 -0.14
N PRO A 30 -6.26 18.16 -1.04
CA PRO A 30 -5.20 18.11 -2.04
C PRO A 30 -3.83 17.85 -1.39
N GLY A 31 -3.10 16.84 -1.89
CA GLY A 31 -1.82 16.41 -1.32
C GLY A 31 -1.92 15.49 -0.09
N GLY A 32 -3.13 15.19 0.41
CA GLY A 32 -3.34 14.24 1.48
C GLY A 32 -3.10 12.79 1.06
N CYS A 33 -2.82 11.93 2.04
CA CYS A 33 -2.74 10.49 1.85
C CYS A 33 -3.71 9.75 2.78
N LEU A 34 -4.18 8.59 2.32
CA LEU A 34 -4.91 7.62 3.12
C LEU A 34 -3.92 6.54 3.58
N VAL A 35 -3.88 6.28 4.88
CA VAL A 35 -3.14 5.14 5.46
C VAL A 35 -4.16 4.12 5.97
N LEU A 36 -4.14 2.92 5.40
CA LEU A 36 -4.93 1.79 5.86
C LEU A 36 -4.06 0.86 6.68
N VAL A 37 -4.43 0.66 7.95
CA VAL A 37 -3.74 -0.25 8.88
C VAL A 37 -4.46 -1.59 8.87
N VAL A 38 -3.76 -2.65 8.47
CA VAL A 38 -4.26 -4.02 8.50
C VAL A 38 -3.50 -4.78 9.58
N THR A 39 -4.20 -5.17 10.65
CA THR A 39 -3.60 -6.00 11.70
C THR A 39 -3.47 -7.43 11.20
N VAL A 40 -2.26 -7.99 11.22
CA VAL A 40 -2.02 -9.36 10.77
C VAL A 40 -2.51 -10.33 11.86
N PRO A 41 -3.43 -11.25 11.53
CA PRO A 41 -3.85 -12.28 12.49
C PRO A 41 -2.65 -13.13 12.91
N THR A 42 -2.56 -13.49 14.17
CA THR A 42 -1.44 -14.26 14.76
C THR A 42 -1.20 -15.65 14.13
N ALA A 43 -2.07 -16.10 13.23
CA ALA A 43 -2.10 -17.44 12.67
C ALA A 43 -1.73 -17.53 11.17
N THR A 44 -1.46 -16.42 10.48
CA THR A 44 -1.04 -16.46 9.07
C THR A 44 0.44 -16.82 8.95
N THR A 45 0.72 -17.88 8.19
CA THR A 45 2.08 -18.36 7.90
C THR A 45 2.42 -18.01 6.44
N GLY A 46 2.86 -16.78 6.20
CA GLY A 46 3.34 -16.33 4.89
C GLY A 46 3.03 -14.87 4.57
N PRO A 47 3.61 -14.31 3.50
CA PRO A 47 3.26 -12.98 3.00
C PRO A 47 1.79 -12.91 2.59
N GLU A 48 1.11 -11.86 3.02
CA GLU A 48 -0.31 -11.63 2.75
C GLU A 48 -0.50 -10.92 1.39
N ASP A 49 -1.53 -11.30 0.62
CA ASP A 49 -1.83 -10.66 -0.67
C ASP A 49 -2.80 -9.49 -0.50
N PHE A 50 -2.28 -8.26 -0.56
CA PHE A 50 -3.05 -7.02 -0.48
C PHE A 50 -3.56 -6.49 -1.83
N SER A 51 -3.36 -7.23 -2.93
CA SER A 51 -3.80 -6.83 -4.28
C SER A 51 -5.29 -6.48 -4.38
N PRO A 52 -6.21 -7.16 -3.67
CA PRO A 52 -7.62 -6.76 -3.67
C PRO A 52 -7.89 -5.37 -3.07
N VAL A 53 -7.09 -4.94 -2.08
CA VAL A 53 -7.22 -3.59 -1.49
C VAL A 53 -6.71 -2.54 -2.46
N THR A 54 -5.57 -2.78 -3.07
CA THR A 54 -4.98 -1.84 -4.04
C THR A 54 -5.87 -1.70 -5.27
N ALA A 55 -6.45 -2.80 -5.76
CA ALA A 55 -7.44 -2.78 -6.83
C ALA A 55 -8.69 -1.98 -6.43
N ALA A 56 -9.24 -2.21 -5.23
CA ALA A 56 -10.41 -1.47 -4.76
C ALA A 56 -10.10 0.04 -4.61
N ALA A 57 -8.92 0.40 -4.09
CA ALA A 57 -8.48 1.79 -3.96
C ALA A 57 -8.38 2.47 -5.33
N ALA A 58 -7.82 1.78 -6.33
CA ALA A 58 -7.73 2.30 -7.69
C ALA A 58 -9.11 2.65 -8.28
N THR A 59 -10.16 1.86 -8.00
CA THR A 59 -11.51 2.16 -8.49
C THR A 59 -12.12 3.45 -7.94
N VAL A 60 -11.61 3.96 -6.82
CA VAL A 60 -12.05 5.23 -6.21
C VAL A 60 -11.07 6.39 -6.45
N GLY A 61 -10.12 6.22 -7.37
CA GLY A 61 -9.14 7.25 -7.73
C GLY A 61 -7.96 7.38 -6.77
N LEU A 62 -7.70 6.37 -5.95
CA LEU A 62 -6.55 6.31 -5.06
C LEU A 62 -5.44 5.45 -5.67
N GLY A 63 -4.24 6.02 -5.82
CA GLY A 63 -3.05 5.33 -6.27
C GLY A 63 -2.25 4.80 -5.10
N TYR A 64 -1.71 3.59 -5.23
CA TYR A 64 -0.82 3.00 -4.24
C TYR A 64 0.53 3.73 -4.23
N LEU A 65 0.98 4.15 -3.05
CA LEU A 65 2.22 4.90 -2.85
C LEU A 65 3.31 4.04 -2.20
N GLN A 66 2.97 3.35 -1.11
CA GLN A 66 3.93 2.54 -0.34
C GLN A 66 3.21 1.51 0.54
N HIS A 67 3.95 0.47 0.92
CA HIS A 67 3.56 -0.51 1.93
C HIS A 67 4.65 -0.53 3.01
N ILE A 68 4.23 -0.22 4.23
CA ILE A 68 5.09 -0.20 5.41
C ILE A 68 4.73 -1.39 6.28
N VAL A 69 5.74 -2.15 6.70
CA VAL A 69 5.56 -3.29 7.62
C VAL A 69 5.90 -2.83 9.02
N ALA A 70 4.90 -2.80 9.91
CA ALA A 70 5.09 -2.47 11.31
C ALA A 70 5.44 -3.75 12.08
N VAL A 71 6.65 -3.78 12.64
CA VAL A 71 7.17 -4.86 13.47
C VAL A 71 7.35 -4.36 14.90
N ALA A 72 7.03 -5.19 15.90
CA ALA A 72 7.50 -4.93 17.25
C ALA A 72 8.80 -5.72 17.44
N ALA A 73 9.82 -4.98 17.86
CA ALA A 73 11.12 -5.48 18.20
C ALA A 73 11.36 -5.11 19.66
N ASP A 74 11.73 -6.08 20.50
CA ASP A 74 12.35 -5.74 21.77
C ASP A 74 13.78 -5.27 21.45
N THR A 75 14.06 -3.99 21.69
CA THR A 75 15.38 -3.39 21.42
C THR A 75 16.05 -2.99 22.71
N ASP A 76 17.30 -3.44 22.92
CA ASP A 76 18.16 -2.95 23.98
C ASP A 76 18.88 -1.68 23.49
N GLY A 77 18.28 -0.52 23.77
CA GLY A 77 18.82 0.81 23.42
C GLY A 77 18.01 1.58 22.38
N ASP A 78 18.35 2.87 22.20
CA ASP A 78 17.55 3.83 21.39
C ASP A 78 17.94 3.87 19.89
N ALA A 79 18.87 3.01 19.45
CA ALA A 79 19.45 3.08 18.10
C ALA A 79 19.06 1.88 17.24
N PHE A 80 18.37 2.16 16.12
CA PHE A 80 18.15 1.20 15.04
C PHE A 80 19.29 1.32 14.02
N VAL A 81 20.13 0.29 13.91
CA VAL A 81 21.19 0.22 12.89
C VAL A 81 20.62 -0.46 11.64
N TYR A 82 20.52 0.30 10.54
CA TYR A 82 19.89 -0.16 9.28
C TYR A 82 20.81 -1.01 8.39
N HIS A 83 22.09 -1.15 8.72
CA HIS A 83 23.03 -1.95 7.94
C HIS A 83 23.77 -2.93 8.87
N VAL A 84 23.83 -4.18 8.44
CA VAL A 84 24.63 -5.24 9.04
C VAL A 84 25.55 -5.71 7.92
N THR A 85 26.85 -5.75 8.17
CA THR A 85 27.79 -6.33 7.20
C THR A 85 27.59 -7.84 7.10
N ASP A 86 27.98 -8.47 5.98
CA ASP A 86 27.81 -9.92 5.81
C ASP A 86 28.52 -10.72 6.92
N GLU A 87 29.66 -10.23 7.42
CA GLU A 87 30.38 -10.84 8.54
C GLU A 87 29.62 -10.73 9.87
N GLU A 88 28.99 -9.59 10.13
CA GLU A 88 28.14 -9.40 11.31
C GLU A 88 26.85 -10.23 11.21
N LEU A 89 26.26 -10.36 10.02
CA LEU A 89 25.10 -11.20 9.77
C LEU A 89 25.44 -12.68 10.01
N LEU A 90 26.59 -13.12 9.50
CA LEU A 90 27.10 -14.49 9.71
C LEU A 90 27.43 -14.74 11.18
N THR A 91 27.98 -13.75 11.88
CA THR A 91 28.29 -13.83 13.32
C THR A 91 27.01 -13.91 14.15
N LEU A 92 26.02 -13.05 13.89
CA LEU A 92 24.69 -13.09 14.53
C LEU A 92 23.98 -14.41 14.28
N ALA A 93 24.12 -14.93 13.06
CA ALA A 93 23.65 -16.25 12.74
C ALA A 93 24.35 -17.27 13.67
N GLN A 94 25.67 -17.39 13.64
CA GLN A 94 26.42 -18.43 14.36
C GLN A 94 26.31 -18.36 15.90
N GLN A 95 26.13 -17.16 16.47
CA GLN A 95 25.91 -16.95 17.90
C GLN A 95 24.53 -17.40 18.38
N THR A 96 23.57 -17.50 17.46
CA THR A 96 22.20 -17.87 17.75
C THR A 96 22.06 -19.38 17.58
N ARG A 97 21.79 -20.12 18.67
CA ARG A 97 21.58 -21.59 18.63
C ARG A 97 20.68 -21.98 17.45
N PRO A 98 20.93 -23.13 16.79
CA PRO A 98 20.19 -23.55 15.59
C PRO A 98 18.67 -23.68 15.77
N GLU A 99 18.18 -23.80 17.01
CA GLU A 99 16.75 -23.85 17.32
C GLU A 99 16.07 -22.47 17.36
N ARG A 100 16.83 -21.37 17.39
CA ARG A 100 16.29 -20.01 17.57
C ARG A 100 16.11 -19.23 16.26
N TRP A 101 16.69 -19.70 15.15
CA TRP A 101 16.34 -19.20 13.82
C TRP A 101 14.95 -19.64 13.34
N ALA A 102 14.27 -20.53 14.05
CA ALA A 102 12.88 -20.85 13.76
C ALA A 102 11.94 -19.64 13.95
N VAL A 103 12.35 -18.59 14.70
CA VAL A 103 11.49 -17.44 15.01
C VAL A 103 12.30 -16.13 15.15
N ALA A 104 13.17 -15.81 14.20
CA ALA A 104 13.62 -14.41 14.01
C ALA A 104 12.76 -13.67 12.98
N HIS A 105 11.60 -14.22 12.61
CA HIS A 105 10.54 -13.45 11.99
C HIS A 105 9.98 -12.54 13.09
N LEU A 106 10.46 -11.29 13.16
CA LEU A 106 9.78 -10.28 13.97
C LEU A 106 8.30 -10.37 13.61
N LYS A 107 7.47 -10.53 14.64
CA LYS A 107 6.03 -10.59 14.46
C LYS A 107 5.64 -9.30 13.74
N VAL A 108 5.12 -9.41 12.52
CA VAL A 108 4.48 -8.29 11.85
C VAL A 108 3.21 -7.99 12.64
N HIS A 109 3.14 -6.80 13.21
CA HIS A 109 2.00 -6.36 14.01
C HIS A 109 0.92 -5.78 13.11
N ALA A 110 1.33 -5.06 12.06
CA ALA A 110 0.43 -4.54 11.07
C ALA A 110 1.13 -4.26 9.74
N ASP A 111 0.35 -4.34 8.67
CA ASP A 111 0.69 -3.83 7.36
C ASP A 111 0.00 -2.48 7.15
N LEU A 112 0.76 -1.47 6.75
CA LEU A 112 0.26 -0.13 6.47
C LEU A 112 0.32 0.11 4.97
N LEU A 113 -0.86 0.18 4.35
CA LEU A 113 -1.00 0.49 2.92
C LEU A 113 -1.29 1.97 2.77
N VAL A 114 -0.43 2.67 2.04
CA VAL A 114 -0.53 4.12 1.85
C VAL A 114 -0.97 4.44 0.43
N PHE A 115 -1.96 5.30 0.32
CA PHE A 115 -2.55 5.72 -0.94
C PHE A 115 -2.63 7.24 -1.05
N SER A 116 -2.53 7.76 -2.26
CA SER A 116 -2.74 9.18 -2.58
C SER A 116 -3.74 9.35 -3.73
N PRO A 117 -4.52 10.45 -3.78
CA PRO A 117 -5.36 10.74 -4.94
C PRO A 117 -4.52 10.78 -6.23
N VAL A 118 -4.99 10.10 -7.27
CA VAL A 118 -4.38 10.19 -8.60
C VAL A 118 -4.88 11.47 -9.28
N PRO A 119 -4.00 12.38 -9.73
CA PRO A 119 -4.42 13.55 -10.49
C PRO A 119 -5.21 13.11 -11.73
N ALA A 120 -6.37 13.73 -11.96
CA ALA A 120 -7.10 13.50 -13.19
C ALA A 120 -6.22 13.87 -14.40
N PRO A 121 -6.19 13.06 -15.46
CA PRO A 121 -5.44 13.41 -16.66
C PRO A 121 -5.96 14.74 -17.20
N ALA A 122 -5.04 15.69 -17.45
CA ALA A 122 -5.41 17.00 -17.96
C ALA A 122 -6.14 16.85 -19.31
N PRO A 123 -7.22 17.61 -19.55
CA PRO A 123 -7.91 17.58 -20.83
C PRO A 123 -6.94 17.99 -21.94
N ALA A 124 -6.86 17.19 -23.00
CA ALA A 124 -6.00 17.47 -24.14
C ALA A 124 -6.36 18.84 -24.75
N PRO A 125 -5.38 19.65 -25.19
CA PRO A 125 -5.66 20.93 -25.79
C PRO A 125 -6.50 20.73 -27.06
N ALA A 126 -7.69 21.33 -27.09
CA ALA A 126 -8.58 21.27 -28.24
C ALA A 126 -7.85 21.81 -29.47
N SER A 127 -7.58 20.95 -30.45
CA SER A 127 -7.00 21.36 -31.72
C SER A 127 -7.96 22.36 -32.37
N ARG A 128 -7.58 23.64 -32.40
CA ARG A 128 -8.25 24.66 -33.22
C ARG A 128 -8.23 24.16 -34.66
N ARG A 129 -9.37 23.65 -35.15
CA ARG A 129 -9.58 23.44 -36.58
C ARG A 129 -9.48 24.82 -37.23
N ARG A 130 -8.36 25.05 -37.92
CA ARG A 130 -8.10 26.23 -38.74
C ARG A 130 -9.16 26.22 -39.84
N HIS A 131 -10.14 27.11 -39.72
CA HIS A 131 -11.12 27.38 -40.76
C HIS A 131 -10.40 28.12 -41.88
N GLU A 132 -9.82 27.38 -42.82
CA GLU A 132 -9.17 27.94 -44.00
C GLU A 132 -10.29 28.23 -45.02
N SER A 133 -10.86 29.43 -44.90
CA SER A 133 -11.78 30.01 -45.87
C SER A 133 -11.01 30.30 -47.15
N GLY A 134 -11.06 29.39 -48.11
CA GLY A 134 -10.52 29.58 -49.45
C GLY A 134 -11.40 30.55 -50.24
N ASP A 135 -11.03 31.82 -50.24
CA ASP A 135 -11.47 32.79 -51.24
C ASP A 135 -10.52 32.66 -52.44
N HIS A 136 -11.03 32.21 -53.58
CA HIS A 136 -10.36 32.26 -54.87
C HIS A 136 -11.29 32.96 -55.86
N ARG A 137 -11.06 34.25 -56.04
CA ARG A 137 -11.44 35.01 -57.23
C ARG A 137 -10.22 35.05 -58.13
N ASP A 138 -10.36 34.52 -59.34
CA ASP A 138 -10.12 35.19 -60.62
C ASP A 138 -10.43 34.23 -61.78
#